data_AF-A0A7D5UX15-F1
#
_entry.id   AF-A0A7D5UX15-F1
#
_cell.length_a   1.000
_cell.length_b   1.000
_cell.length_c   1.000
_cell.angle_alpha   90.00
_cell.angle_beta   90.00
_cell.angle_gamma   90.00
#
_symmetry.space_group_name_H-M   'P 1'
#
loop_
_entity.id
_entity.type
_entity.pdbx_description
1 polymer ?
#
loop_
_entity_poly.entity_id
_entity_poly.type
_entity_poly.pdbx_seq_one_letter_code
_entity_poly.pdbx_strand_id
1 'polypeptide(L)'
;MPETLYLPKDKLGLSGEPYSMSDDLVRAIIAIRCNSLLRGHSAIRLELIKVLLQFLSKGMLPMVPLRGSISASGDLSPLSYLGGLLEGNPDIWVRYVKDGVPQLVTASAALSTLNIREIHLQPKEGLAIMNGTSVSVALAAQVVFDSNNLAVICQVITAMTAEALLGTPENYCEFISACRPHYGQTEVARNIRAFVAESSLCREGNSRGGLAQDRYALRTASQWIGPLVEDLQAATSQIQTELNSTTDNPLIDSEQSRVYHGGNFQAVSVTSAMEKTRTALVMLGRLLLAQSNELVNPYLSHGLSPNLVADNPSTSFTGKAVDINMTAYFCELAFFANSVASHVQTAEMNNQSVNSLGLIAARMTQKSNDLVSMMAASIMFLLCQALDLRARDMDFFLKARPVLLGLFHARCSAVITSECTQNQNLDTLFDALWASIQKIWAMNSRLDIQERCKQTIIHAADDLLNRDEYISVWNCNISLVTSLHYWKSEAAILFHSRFLDVDAEFCKCQSTSRYLAPFTSKIYQFIRNDLCVPFHLGFSDHPSIAQQRDGGSKPTRTIGFSVTKIFSAVQDGTLSSRIQVAMPVPISPAST
;
A
#
# COMPACT_ATOMS: atom_id res chain seq x y z
N MET A 1 -33.15 18.00 -31.00
CA MET A 1 -32.16 17.34 -30.13
C MET A 1 -30.79 17.76 -30.61
N PRO A 2 -30.12 18.71 -29.94
CA PRO A 2 -28.79 18.37 -29.39
C PRO A 2 -28.28 19.37 -28.32
N GLU A 3 -28.10 18.96 -27.06
CA GLU A 3 -27.25 19.73 -26.12
C GLU A 3 -26.72 18.88 -24.94
N THR A 4 -27.12 17.62 -24.84
CA THR A 4 -26.92 16.79 -23.63
C THR A 4 -25.88 15.68 -23.77
N LEU A 5 -25.10 15.61 -24.84
CA LEU A 5 -24.17 14.48 -25.04
C LEU A 5 -22.71 14.71 -24.62
N TYR A 6 -22.29 15.93 -24.27
CA TYR A 6 -20.85 16.20 -24.07
C TYR A 6 -20.48 17.20 -22.96
N LEU A 7 -21.35 17.39 -21.96
CA LEU A 7 -21.06 18.28 -20.83
C LEU A 7 -20.28 17.57 -19.69
N PRO A 8 -19.46 18.31 -18.91
CA PRO A 8 -18.83 17.81 -17.69
C PRO A 8 -19.88 17.21 -16.73
N LYS A 9 -19.42 16.23 -15.92
CA LYS A 9 -20.23 15.38 -15.01
C LYS A 9 -21.28 16.15 -14.20
N ASP A 10 -20.97 17.39 -13.87
CA ASP A 10 -21.70 18.29 -13.00
C ASP A 10 -23.06 18.74 -13.56
N LYS A 11 -23.28 18.64 -14.89
CA LYS A 11 -24.56 19.03 -15.54
C LYS A 11 -25.45 17.86 -15.98
N LEU A 12 -24.95 16.62 -16.01
CA LEU A 12 -25.69 15.48 -16.57
C LEU A 12 -26.30 14.52 -15.54
N GLY A 13 -25.95 14.63 -14.24
CA GLY A 13 -26.51 13.75 -13.21
C GLY A 13 -26.21 12.25 -13.41
N LEU A 14 -25.28 11.92 -14.31
CA LEU A 14 -24.92 10.54 -14.64
C LEU A 14 -23.78 10.07 -13.71
N SER A 15 -24.03 9.00 -12.96
CA SER A 15 -23.01 8.27 -12.20
C SER A 15 -22.25 7.31 -13.14
N GLY A 16 -20.90 7.33 -13.10
CA GLY A 16 -20.07 6.44 -13.93
C GLY A 16 -18.64 6.91 -14.20
N GLU A 17 -17.86 6.07 -14.92
CA GLU A 17 -16.52 6.42 -15.43
C GLU A 17 -16.55 7.70 -16.29
N PRO A 18 -15.51 8.54 -16.24
CA PRO A 18 -15.42 9.71 -17.12
C PRO A 18 -15.36 9.30 -18.61
N TYR A 19 -16.07 10.04 -19.46
CA TYR A 19 -16.05 9.84 -20.92
C TYR A 19 -14.81 10.47 -21.58
N SER A 20 -14.17 11.44 -20.92
CA SER A 20 -12.94 12.09 -21.37
C SER A 20 -11.74 11.71 -20.50
N MET A 21 -10.55 11.88 -21.05
CA MET A 21 -9.28 11.77 -20.35
C MET A 21 -9.12 12.87 -19.28
N SER A 22 -8.31 12.61 -18.27
CA SER A 22 -7.95 13.60 -17.25
C SER A 22 -7.01 14.67 -17.81
N ASP A 23 -6.96 15.82 -17.14
CA ASP A 23 -6.11 16.95 -17.52
C ASP A 23 -4.63 16.54 -17.49
N ASP A 24 -4.21 15.80 -16.47
CA ASP A 24 -2.83 15.33 -16.35
C ASP A 24 -2.45 14.36 -17.47
N LEU A 25 -3.38 13.49 -17.90
CA LEU A 25 -3.16 12.62 -19.04
C LEU A 25 -3.06 13.44 -20.34
N VAL A 26 -3.95 14.41 -20.58
CA VAL A 26 -3.88 15.28 -21.77
C VAL A 26 -2.59 16.11 -21.80
N ARG A 27 -2.13 16.60 -20.64
CA ARG A 27 -0.83 17.27 -20.51
C ARG A 27 0.33 16.36 -20.92
N ALA A 28 0.36 15.14 -20.42
CA ALA A 28 1.37 14.16 -20.77
C ALA A 28 1.34 13.82 -22.27
N ILE A 29 0.15 13.62 -22.84
CA ILE A 29 -0.05 13.39 -24.28
C ILE A 29 0.58 14.50 -25.12
N ILE A 30 0.28 15.76 -24.80
CA ILE A 30 0.81 16.92 -25.53
C ILE A 30 2.34 16.96 -25.42
N ALA A 31 2.88 16.80 -24.22
CA ALA A 31 4.33 16.82 -24.00
C ALA A 31 5.06 15.71 -24.78
N ILE A 32 4.55 14.49 -24.72
CA ILE A 32 5.14 13.33 -25.41
C ILE A 32 5.02 13.46 -26.93
N ARG A 33 3.87 13.95 -27.43
CA ARG A 33 3.69 14.20 -28.86
C ARG A 33 4.66 15.26 -29.37
N CYS A 34 4.90 16.32 -28.59
CA CYS A 34 5.92 17.31 -28.93
C CYS A 34 7.32 16.68 -28.94
N ASN A 35 7.66 15.88 -27.93
CA ASN A 35 8.96 15.17 -27.85
C ASN A 35 9.21 14.29 -29.08
N SER A 36 8.23 13.47 -29.48
CA SER A 36 8.40 12.56 -30.62
C SER A 36 8.56 13.28 -31.96
N LEU A 37 7.91 14.44 -32.13
CA LEU A 37 8.00 15.27 -33.34
C LEU A 37 9.29 16.07 -33.43
N LEU A 38 9.84 16.51 -32.30
CA LEU A 38 11.10 17.27 -32.22
C LEU A 38 12.31 16.47 -32.71
N ARG A 39 12.18 15.15 -32.87
CA ARG A 39 13.21 14.25 -33.40
C ARG A 39 13.52 14.47 -34.89
N GLY A 40 12.71 15.23 -35.62
CA GLY A 40 13.02 15.66 -36.99
C GLY A 40 12.60 14.71 -38.12
N HIS A 41 12.09 13.52 -37.80
CA HIS A 41 11.73 12.51 -38.83
C HIS A 41 10.29 12.62 -39.36
N SER A 42 9.50 13.59 -38.91
CA SER A 42 8.04 13.63 -39.14
C SER A 42 7.59 14.63 -40.22
N ALA A 43 8.50 15.51 -40.68
CA ALA A 43 8.20 16.63 -41.60
C ALA A 43 7.02 17.50 -41.15
N ILE A 44 7.05 17.93 -39.89
CA ILE A 44 6.08 18.87 -39.33
C ILE A 44 6.74 20.24 -39.09
N ARG A 45 6.00 21.35 -39.25
CA ARG A 45 6.51 22.67 -38.90
C ARG A 45 6.66 22.82 -37.39
N LEU A 46 7.74 23.48 -36.97
CA LEU A 46 7.98 23.84 -35.58
C LEU A 46 6.86 24.71 -34.96
N GLU A 47 6.13 25.46 -35.80
CA GLU A 47 4.98 26.27 -35.40
C GLU A 47 3.90 25.44 -34.68
N LEU A 48 3.54 24.26 -35.18
CA LEU A 48 2.52 23.40 -34.57
C LEU A 48 2.95 22.94 -33.17
N ILE A 49 4.22 22.55 -33.04
CA ILE A 49 4.81 22.14 -31.76
C ILE A 49 4.78 23.31 -30.76
N LYS A 50 5.15 24.52 -31.21
CA LYS A 50 5.10 25.72 -30.36
C LYS A 50 3.68 26.05 -29.89
N VAL A 51 2.66 25.89 -30.75
CA VAL A 51 1.27 26.11 -30.35
C VAL A 51 0.82 25.07 -29.32
N LEU A 52 1.11 23.79 -29.53
CA LEU A 52 0.83 22.74 -28.54
C LEU A 52 1.47 23.03 -27.17
N LEU A 53 2.73 23.47 -27.17
CA LEU A 53 3.44 23.87 -25.93
C LEU A 53 2.82 25.11 -25.28
N GLN A 54 2.27 26.05 -26.06
CA GLN A 54 1.53 27.20 -25.49
C GLN A 54 0.25 26.74 -24.78
N PHE A 55 -0.55 25.88 -25.41
CA PHE A 55 -1.74 25.29 -24.77
C PHE A 55 -1.39 24.56 -23.47
N LEU A 56 -0.32 23.74 -23.51
CA LEU A 56 0.19 23.04 -22.34
C LEU A 56 0.58 24.01 -21.21
N SER A 57 1.33 25.08 -21.54
CA SER A 57 1.79 26.09 -20.57
C SER A 57 0.65 26.88 -19.93
N LYS A 58 -0.44 27.10 -20.68
CA LYS A 58 -1.63 27.82 -20.21
C LYS A 58 -2.64 26.92 -19.52
N GLY A 59 -2.45 25.60 -19.55
CA GLY A 59 -3.42 24.64 -19.03
C GLY A 59 -4.76 24.71 -19.77
N MET A 60 -4.74 25.08 -21.04
CA MET A 60 -5.90 25.02 -21.93
C MET A 60 -5.83 23.68 -22.67
N LEU A 61 -6.65 22.72 -22.25
CA LEU A 61 -6.51 21.32 -22.65
C LEU A 61 -7.73 20.84 -23.42
N PRO A 62 -7.57 20.16 -24.57
CA PRO A 62 -8.70 19.63 -25.32
C PRO A 62 -9.37 18.48 -24.56
N MET A 63 -10.69 18.37 -24.70
CA MET A 63 -11.51 17.29 -24.18
C MET A 63 -11.33 16.03 -25.03
N VAL A 64 -10.30 15.24 -24.74
CA VAL A 64 -9.99 14.01 -25.48
C VAL A 64 -10.83 12.83 -24.94
N PRO A 65 -11.53 12.04 -25.78
CA PRO A 65 -12.28 10.87 -25.35
C PRO A 65 -11.40 9.79 -24.73
N LEU A 66 -11.89 9.12 -23.68
CA LEU A 66 -11.18 8.06 -22.98
C LEU A 66 -11.08 6.74 -23.79
N ARG A 67 -12.00 6.53 -24.75
CA ARG A 67 -12.14 5.30 -25.55
C ARG A 67 -12.13 5.64 -27.04
N GLY A 68 -11.88 4.62 -27.86
CA GLY A 68 -11.90 4.74 -29.32
C GLY A 68 -10.54 4.51 -30.00
N SER A 69 -9.52 4.07 -29.25
CA SER A 69 -8.23 3.64 -29.80
C SER A 69 -8.00 2.15 -29.60
N ILE A 70 -7.47 1.50 -30.64
CA ILE A 70 -6.88 0.16 -30.59
C ILE A 70 -5.34 0.20 -30.61
N SER A 71 -4.74 1.41 -30.57
CA SER A 71 -3.30 1.66 -30.54
C SER A 71 -2.53 0.92 -31.65
N ALA A 72 -3.12 0.89 -32.85
CA ALA A 72 -2.66 0.10 -33.99
C ALA A 72 -1.82 0.96 -34.93
N SER A 73 -2.46 1.86 -35.68
CA SER A 73 -1.81 2.97 -36.41
C SER A 73 -1.53 4.15 -35.46
N GLY A 74 -1.17 3.81 -34.22
CA GLY A 74 -1.15 4.72 -33.09
C GLY A 74 -2.54 4.97 -32.50
N ASP A 75 -2.62 6.00 -31.67
CA ASP A 75 -3.83 6.43 -30.98
C ASP A 75 -4.60 7.48 -31.78
N LEU A 76 -4.91 7.14 -33.04
CA LEU A 76 -5.47 8.03 -34.06
C LEU A 76 -6.66 8.88 -33.57
N SER A 77 -7.70 8.23 -33.06
CA SER A 77 -8.94 8.91 -32.67
C SER A 77 -8.71 9.90 -31.51
N PRO A 78 -8.04 9.53 -30.40
CA PRO A 78 -7.63 10.50 -29.39
C PRO A 78 -6.71 11.62 -29.90
N LEU A 79 -5.72 11.32 -30.74
CA LEU A 79 -4.76 12.32 -31.24
C LEU A 79 -5.37 13.26 -32.28
N SER A 80 -6.46 12.91 -32.95
CA SER A 80 -7.17 13.82 -33.86
C SER A 80 -7.75 15.03 -33.13
N TYR A 81 -8.03 14.92 -31.82
CA TYR A 81 -8.46 16.06 -31.01
C TYR A 81 -7.35 17.10 -30.84
N LEU A 82 -6.06 16.70 -30.93
CA LEU A 82 -4.95 17.66 -31.01
C LEU A 82 -4.89 18.33 -32.38
N GLY A 83 -5.16 17.59 -33.46
CA GLY A 83 -5.26 18.15 -34.81
C GLY A 83 -6.38 19.20 -34.90
N GLY A 84 -7.59 18.82 -34.45
CA GLY A 84 -8.73 19.73 -34.41
C GLY A 84 -8.54 20.92 -33.47
N LEU A 85 -7.76 20.77 -32.38
CA LEU A 85 -7.34 21.92 -31.55
C LEU A 85 -6.51 22.92 -32.35
N LEU A 86 -5.53 22.46 -33.12
CA LEU A 86 -4.64 23.30 -33.93
C LEU A 86 -5.38 24.01 -35.08
N GLU A 87 -6.34 23.32 -35.69
CA GLU A 87 -7.18 23.85 -36.77
C GLU A 87 -8.32 24.76 -36.26
N GLY A 88 -8.54 24.85 -34.94
CA GLY A 88 -9.65 25.63 -34.37
C GLY A 88 -11.03 25.02 -34.60
N ASN A 89 -11.12 23.69 -34.74
CA ASN A 89 -12.37 23.01 -35.03
C ASN A 89 -13.46 23.34 -33.98
N PRO A 90 -14.65 23.81 -34.40
CA PRO A 90 -15.69 24.29 -33.48
C PRO A 90 -16.29 23.20 -32.58
N ASP A 91 -16.16 21.92 -32.96
CA ASP A 91 -16.68 20.78 -32.19
C ASP A 91 -15.67 20.27 -31.15
N ILE A 92 -14.43 20.76 -31.18
CA ILE A 92 -13.42 20.42 -30.18
C ILE A 92 -13.54 21.37 -29.00
N TRP A 93 -13.90 20.82 -27.85
CA TRP A 93 -13.99 21.56 -26.60
C TRP A 93 -12.64 21.60 -25.88
N VAL A 94 -12.34 22.71 -25.25
CA VAL A 94 -11.12 23.00 -24.49
C VAL A 94 -11.52 23.45 -23.09
N ARG A 95 -10.97 22.77 -22.09
CA ARG A 95 -11.15 23.10 -20.68
C ARG A 95 -9.93 23.84 -20.14
N TYR A 96 -10.17 24.79 -19.25
CA TYR A 96 -9.12 25.50 -18.51
C TYR A 96 -9.69 26.11 -17.22
N VAL A 97 -8.83 26.69 -16.39
CA VAL A 97 -9.24 27.41 -15.18
C VAL A 97 -8.91 28.88 -15.34
N LYS A 98 -9.88 29.75 -15.08
CA LYS A 98 -9.72 31.21 -15.08
C LYS A 98 -10.21 31.75 -13.74
N ASP A 99 -9.34 32.44 -13.01
CA ASP A 99 -9.66 33.04 -11.70
C ASP A 99 -10.27 32.02 -10.70
N GLY A 100 -9.78 30.78 -10.73
CA GLY A 100 -10.27 29.67 -9.91
C GLY A 100 -11.56 29.02 -10.40
N VAL A 101 -12.16 29.50 -11.50
CA VAL A 101 -13.41 28.99 -12.07
C VAL A 101 -13.13 28.11 -13.29
N PRO A 102 -13.64 26.86 -13.33
CA PRO A 102 -13.56 26.01 -14.52
C PRO A 102 -14.28 26.66 -15.70
N GLN A 103 -13.61 26.65 -16.86
CA GLN A 103 -14.11 27.17 -18.12
C GLN A 103 -14.13 26.07 -19.17
N LEU A 104 -15.08 26.16 -20.09
CA LEU A 104 -15.22 25.25 -21.23
C LEU A 104 -15.55 26.09 -22.47
N VAL A 105 -14.68 26.05 -23.46
CA VAL A 105 -14.77 26.85 -24.70
C VAL A 105 -14.45 25.98 -25.91
N THR A 106 -14.79 26.43 -27.12
CA THR A 106 -14.39 25.73 -28.36
C THR A 106 -12.91 25.98 -28.67
N ALA A 107 -12.30 25.14 -29.53
CA ALA A 107 -10.92 25.31 -29.95
C ALA A 107 -10.67 26.67 -30.64
N SER A 108 -11.58 27.12 -31.52
CA SER A 108 -11.48 28.45 -32.14
C SER A 108 -11.50 29.59 -31.11
N ALA A 109 -12.36 29.51 -30.09
CA ALA A 109 -12.39 30.49 -29.01
C ALA A 109 -11.14 30.43 -28.13
N ALA A 110 -10.58 29.24 -27.90
CA ALA A 110 -9.34 29.05 -27.15
C ALA A 110 -8.13 29.65 -27.89
N LEU A 111 -8.00 29.40 -29.20
CA LEU A 111 -7.00 30.02 -30.07
C LEU A 111 -7.11 31.54 -30.05
N SER A 112 -8.32 32.07 -30.21
CA SER A 112 -8.60 33.51 -30.13
C SER A 112 -8.17 34.10 -28.78
N THR A 113 -8.46 33.41 -27.67
CA THR A 113 -8.06 33.82 -26.31
C THR A 113 -6.54 33.91 -26.16
N LEU A 114 -5.79 33.04 -26.85
CA LEU A 114 -4.34 33.02 -26.83
C LEU A 114 -3.70 33.90 -27.93
N ASN A 115 -4.51 34.60 -28.74
CA ASN A 115 -4.07 35.34 -29.93
C ASN A 115 -3.28 34.47 -30.92
N ILE A 116 -3.64 33.19 -31.02
CA ILE A 116 -3.06 32.24 -31.97
C ILE A 116 -4.00 32.16 -33.17
N ARG A 117 -3.44 32.22 -34.38
CA ARG A 117 -4.21 31.99 -35.60
C ARG A 117 -4.41 30.50 -35.81
N GLU A 118 -5.58 30.13 -36.34
CA GLU A 118 -5.88 28.76 -36.75
C GLU A 118 -4.81 28.26 -37.75
N ILE A 119 -4.33 27.04 -37.54
CA ILE A 119 -3.31 26.44 -38.38
C ILE A 119 -3.98 25.63 -39.47
N HIS A 120 -3.70 25.96 -40.73
CA HIS A 120 -4.00 25.06 -41.85
C HIS A 120 -2.90 24.01 -41.96
N LEU A 121 -3.23 22.75 -41.74
CA LEU A 121 -2.30 21.63 -41.84
C LEU A 121 -1.82 21.43 -43.28
N GLN A 122 -0.51 21.28 -43.45
CA GLN A 122 0.15 21.00 -44.72
C GLN A 122 0.22 19.48 -44.99
N PRO A 123 0.64 19.05 -46.19
CA PRO A 123 0.89 17.63 -46.45
C PRO A 123 1.75 17.00 -45.35
N LYS A 124 1.42 15.76 -44.97
CA LYS A 124 2.00 14.98 -43.86
C LYS A 124 1.65 15.47 -42.43
N GLU A 125 1.39 16.75 -42.18
CA GLU A 125 1.24 17.26 -40.80
C GLU A 125 0.07 16.64 -40.02
N GLY A 126 -1.05 16.38 -40.69
CA GLY A 126 -2.17 15.65 -40.07
C GLY A 126 -1.78 14.25 -39.62
N LEU A 127 -1.04 13.50 -40.44
CA LEU A 127 -0.50 12.19 -40.05
C LEU A 127 0.56 12.33 -38.95
N ALA A 128 1.43 13.32 -39.02
CA ALA A 128 2.44 13.54 -37.99
C ALA A 128 1.82 13.77 -36.60
N ILE A 129 0.71 14.52 -36.52
CA ILE A 129 -0.02 14.73 -35.27
C ILE A 129 -0.78 13.45 -34.84
N MET A 130 -1.56 12.85 -35.75
CA MET A 130 -2.51 11.79 -35.40
C MET A 130 -1.87 10.41 -35.26
N ASN A 131 -0.81 10.12 -36.02
CA ASN A 131 -0.18 8.80 -36.06
C ASN A 131 0.91 8.72 -34.99
N GLY A 132 0.73 7.87 -33.99
CA GLY A 132 1.71 7.65 -32.94
C GLY A 132 1.13 7.13 -31.63
N THR A 133 2.00 6.73 -30.70
CA THR A 133 1.62 6.02 -29.47
C THR A 133 1.50 6.92 -28.25
N SER A 134 1.52 8.24 -28.46
CA SER A 134 1.65 9.24 -27.38
C SER A 134 0.55 9.16 -26.31
N VAL A 135 -0.61 8.57 -26.61
CA VAL A 135 -1.73 8.45 -25.66
C VAL A 135 -1.61 7.22 -24.80
N SER A 136 -1.38 6.07 -25.42
CA SER A 136 -1.14 4.81 -24.73
C SER A 136 0.11 4.88 -23.86
N VAL A 137 1.23 5.43 -24.38
CA VAL A 137 2.47 5.57 -23.61
C VAL A 137 2.36 6.61 -22.48
N ALA A 138 1.57 7.68 -22.65
CA ALA A 138 1.35 8.67 -21.59
C ALA A 138 0.69 8.04 -20.36
N LEU A 139 -0.39 7.29 -20.58
CA LEU A 139 -1.07 6.60 -19.48
C LEU A 139 -0.19 5.50 -18.89
N ALA A 140 0.50 4.73 -19.74
CA ALA A 140 1.39 3.68 -19.29
C ALA A 140 2.54 4.22 -18.42
N ALA A 141 3.11 5.39 -18.76
CA ALA A 141 4.16 6.02 -17.96
C ALA A 141 3.68 6.40 -16.55
N GLN A 142 2.48 6.97 -16.42
CA GLN A 142 1.87 7.26 -15.12
C GLN A 142 1.66 5.97 -14.31
N VAL A 143 1.08 4.95 -14.94
CA VAL A 143 0.79 3.67 -14.28
C VAL A 143 2.06 2.96 -13.83
N VAL A 144 3.10 2.90 -14.67
CA VAL A 144 4.39 2.29 -14.29
C VAL A 144 5.04 3.06 -13.15
N PHE A 145 4.99 4.39 -13.17
CA PHE A 145 5.51 5.22 -12.08
C PHE A 145 4.83 4.88 -10.75
N ASP A 146 3.50 4.87 -10.73
CA ASP A 146 2.71 4.55 -9.54
C ASP A 146 2.93 3.09 -9.09
N SER A 147 3.07 2.14 -10.03
CA SER A 147 3.31 0.73 -9.70
C SER A 147 4.69 0.48 -9.08
N ASN A 148 5.72 1.21 -9.51
CA ASN A 148 7.03 1.16 -8.84
C ASN A 148 6.94 1.68 -7.40
N ASN A 149 6.21 2.78 -7.18
CA ASN A 149 5.95 3.29 -5.82
C ASN A 149 5.21 2.26 -4.96
N LEU A 150 4.18 1.61 -5.50
CA LEU A 150 3.44 0.56 -4.80
C LEU A 150 4.30 -0.66 -4.46
N ALA A 151 5.26 -1.04 -5.31
CA ALA A 151 6.18 -2.12 -5.02
C ALA A 151 7.07 -1.80 -3.80
N VAL A 152 7.53 -0.55 -3.65
CA VAL A 152 8.26 -0.09 -2.46
C VAL A 152 7.33 -0.01 -1.24
N ILE A 153 6.13 0.53 -1.39
CA ILE A 153 5.11 0.57 -0.32
C ILE A 153 4.80 -0.83 0.20
N CYS A 154 4.71 -1.85 -0.67
CA CYS A 154 4.52 -3.24 -0.27
C CYS A 154 5.68 -3.79 0.58
N GLN A 155 6.92 -3.39 0.31
CA GLN A 155 8.08 -3.73 1.14
C GLN A 155 8.00 -3.06 2.53
N VAL A 156 7.57 -1.79 2.59
CA VAL A 156 7.33 -1.07 3.85
C VAL A 156 6.23 -1.75 4.67
N ILE A 157 5.11 -2.10 4.04
CA ILE A 157 4.01 -2.85 4.66
C ILE A 157 4.50 -4.19 5.18
N THR A 158 5.33 -4.90 4.41
CA THR A 158 5.91 -6.18 4.84
C THR A 158 6.79 -6.01 6.09
N ALA A 159 7.62 -4.96 6.15
CA ALA A 159 8.43 -4.65 7.34
C ALA A 159 7.57 -4.36 8.57
N MET A 160 6.55 -3.51 8.44
CA MET A 160 5.61 -3.21 9.53
C MET A 160 4.81 -4.47 9.94
N THR A 161 4.48 -5.34 8.99
CA THR A 161 3.82 -6.62 9.27
C THR A 161 4.73 -7.56 10.04
N ALA A 162 6.03 -7.61 9.71
CA ALA A 162 7.02 -8.36 10.46
C ALA A 162 7.07 -7.87 11.91
N GLU A 163 7.08 -6.56 12.16
CA GLU A 163 7.02 -6.05 13.54
C GLU A 163 5.70 -6.42 14.25
N ALA A 164 4.56 -6.23 13.59
CA ALA A 164 3.24 -6.50 14.18
C ALA A 164 3.02 -8.00 14.50
N LEU A 165 3.55 -8.90 13.67
CA LEU A 165 3.51 -10.36 13.85
C LEU A 165 4.70 -10.90 14.65
N LEU A 166 5.58 -10.02 15.14
CA LEU A 166 6.80 -10.40 15.84
C LEU A 166 7.70 -11.32 14.99
N GLY A 167 7.76 -11.14 13.68
CA GLY A 167 8.53 -11.97 12.75
C GLY A 167 10.05 -11.86 12.94
N THR A 168 10.80 -12.73 12.26
CA THR A 168 12.27 -12.75 12.31
C THR A 168 12.90 -11.99 11.13
N PRO A 169 13.84 -11.05 11.39
CA PRO A 169 14.63 -10.39 10.35
C PRO A 169 15.54 -11.35 9.58
N GLU A 170 15.83 -12.55 10.12
CA GLU A 170 16.66 -13.57 9.49
C GLU A 170 16.12 -14.01 8.11
N ASN A 171 14.80 -13.93 7.92
CA ASN A 171 14.15 -14.21 6.62
C ASN A 171 14.75 -13.40 5.45
N TYR A 172 15.34 -12.25 5.76
CA TYR A 172 15.87 -11.29 4.80
C TYR A 172 17.40 -11.20 4.86
N CYS A 173 18.05 -12.19 5.47
CA CYS A 173 19.51 -12.27 5.55
C CYS A 173 20.15 -12.30 4.16
N GLU A 174 21.22 -11.53 3.99
CA GLU A 174 21.94 -11.40 2.72
C GLU A 174 22.45 -12.75 2.21
N PHE A 175 22.86 -13.66 3.11
CA PHE A 175 23.28 -15.01 2.75
C PHE A 175 22.20 -15.78 1.97
N ILE A 176 20.92 -15.62 2.33
CA ILE A 176 19.80 -16.31 1.67
C ILE A 176 19.64 -15.79 0.24
N SER A 177 19.69 -14.48 0.03
CA SER A 177 19.64 -13.89 -1.32
C SER A 177 20.92 -14.15 -2.12
N ALA A 178 22.10 -14.20 -1.49
CA ALA A 178 23.34 -14.53 -2.17
C ALA A 178 23.37 -15.99 -2.67
N CYS A 179 22.76 -16.92 -1.92
CA CYS A 179 22.59 -18.31 -2.35
C CYS A 179 21.65 -18.45 -3.57
N ARG A 180 20.73 -17.51 -3.80
CA ARG A 180 19.81 -17.48 -4.94
C ARG A 180 19.75 -16.06 -5.53
N PRO A 181 20.77 -15.66 -6.32
CA PRO A 181 21.10 -14.26 -6.59
C PRO A 181 20.23 -13.63 -7.69
N HIS A 182 18.91 -13.71 -7.56
CA HIS A 182 18.01 -12.86 -8.34
C HIS A 182 18.17 -11.42 -7.86
N TYR A 183 18.30 -10.48 -8.80
CA TYR A 183 18.57 -9.08 -8.51
C TYR A 183 17.46 -8.48 -7.64
N GLY A 184 16.20 -8.66 -8.03
CA GLY A 184 15.06 -8.15 -7.29
C GLY A 184 14.91 -8.80 -5.91
N GLN A 185 15.20 -10.10 -5.78
CA GLN A 185 15.17 -10.77 -4.46
C GLN A 185 16.21 -10.15 -3.52
N THR A 186 17.41 -9.89 -4.01
CA THR A 186 18.51 -9.28 -3.25
C THR A 186 18.15 -7.86 -2.83
N GLU A 187 17.63 -7.06 -3.76
CA GLU A 187 17.19 -5.69 -3.49
C GLU A 187 16.10 -5.66 -2.41
N VAL A 188 15.05 -6.46 -2.56
CA VAL A 188 13.93 -6.51 -1.62
C VAL A 188 14.36 -7.01 -0.25
N ALA A 189 15.16 -8.08 -0.18
CA ALA A 189 15.67 -8.60 1.09
C ALA A 189 16.47 -7.53 1.84
N ARG A 190 17.38 -6.84 1.13
CA ARG A 190 18.17 -5.74 1.69
C ARG A 190 17.28 -4.61 2.23
N ASN A 191 16.28 -4.19 1.46
CA ASN A 191 15.37 -3.12 1.86
C ASN A 191 14.56 -3.50 3.11
N ILE A 192 13.86 -4.64 3.10
CA ILE A 192 13.03 -5.07 4.24
C ILE A 192 13.90 -5.26 5.49
N ARG A 193 15.09 -5.87 5.37
CA ARG A 193 16.03 -6.02 6.47
C ARG A 193 16.44 -4.67 7.07
N ALA A 194 16.72 -3.68 6.23
CA ALA A 194 17.07 -2.34 6.67
C ALA A 194 15.87 -1.63 7.34
N PHE A 195 14.64 -1.88 6.89
CA PHE A 195 13.44 -1.27 7.46
C PHE A 195 13.10 -1.77 8.86
N VAL A 196 13.42 -3.03 9.18
CA VAL A 196 13.19 -3.64 10.51
C VAL A 196 14.41 -3.61 11.42
N ALA A 197 15.51 -2.99 10.98
CA ALA A 197 16.72 -2.89 11.78
C ALA A 197 16.43 -2.16 13.10
N GLU A 198 16.95 -2.69 14.21
CA GLU A 198 16.77 -2.13 15.56
C GLU A 198 15.31 -2.14 16.08
N SER A 199 14.42 -2.90 15.44
CA SER A 199 13.07 -3.13 16.00
C SER A 199 13.16 -3.87 17.34
N SER A 200 12.40 -3.42 18.33
CA SER A 200 12.21 -4.15 19.61
C SER A 200 11.07 -5.16 19.57
N LEU A 201 10.31 -5.22 18.45
CA LEU A 201 9.19 -6.15 18.28
C LEU A 201 9.57 -7.41 17.51
N CYS A 202 10.53 -7.31 16.57
CA CYS A 202 11.02 -8.47 15.84
C CYS A 202 11.75 -9.46 16.74
N ARG A 203 11.58 -10.76 16.47
CA ARG A 203 12.22 -11.85 17.23
C ARG A 203 13.58 -12.23 16.65
N GLU A 204 14.51 -12.63 17.52
CA GLU A 204 15.73 -13.33 17.09
C GLU A 204 15.42 -14.80 16.76
N GLY A 205 16.09 -15.36 15.73
CA GLY A 205 15.75 -16.62 15.06
C GLY A 205 15.81 -17.92 15.88
N ASN A 206 16.03 -17.86 17.19
CA ASN A 206 16.29 -19.04 18.05
C ASN A 206 15.19 -19.37 19.06
N SER A 207 14.02 -18.73 19.03
CA SER A 207 12.93 -19.05 19.96
C SER A 207 12.26 -20.40 19.64
N ARG A 208 12.58 -21.45 20.42
CA ARG A 208 12.10 -22.84 20.23
C ARG A 208 10.65 -23.11 20.70
N GLY A 209 9.77 -22.11 20.72
CA GLY A 209 8.39 -22.24 21.20
C GLY A 209 7.33 -22.00 20.12
N GLY A 210 6.47 -22.99 19.84
CA GLY A 210 5.38 -22.88 18.85
C GLY A 210 5.80 -23.23 17.42
N LEU A 211 5.09 -22.68 16.42
CA LEU A 211 5.52 -22.81 15.01
C LEU A 211 6.91 -22.16 14.88
N ALA A 212 7.92 -22.96 14.55
CA ALA A 212 9.32 -22.55 14.61
C ALA A 212 9.70 -21.47 13.59
N GLN A 213 8.83 -21.17 12.62
CA GLN A 213 9.13 -20.29 11.50
C GLN A 213 7.93 -19.39 11.18
N ASP A 214 8.23 -18.20 10.66
CA ASP A 214 7.21 -17.34 10.07
C ASP A 214 6.54 -18.03 8.88
N ARG A 215 5.27 -17.66 8.63
CA ARG A 215 4.53 -18.10 7.45
C ARG A 215 5.02 -17.38 6.20
N TYR A 216 4.62 -17.89 5.04
CA TYR A 216 5.19 -17.48 3.75
C TYR A 216 4.91 -16.01 3.40
N ALA A 217 3.80 -15.44 3.85
CA ALA A 217 3.49 -14.03 3.63
C ALA A 217 4.55 -13.06 4.20
N LEU A 218 5.34 -13.50 5.19
CA LEU A 218 6.53 -12.79 5.66
C LEU A 218 7.81 -13.42 5.14
N ARG A 219 7.99 -14.73 5.38
CA ARG A 219 9.26 -15.42 5.15
C ARG A 219 9.69 -15.47 3.69
N THR A 220 8.74 -15.58 2.77
CA THR A 220 9.04 -15.63 1.33
C THR A 220 8.82 -14.30 0.63
N ALA A 221 8.65 -13.19 1.37
CA ALA A 221 8.28 -11.90 0.77
C ALA A 221 9.35 -11.39 -0.20
N SER A 222 10.65 -11.57 0.09
CA SER A 222 11.72 -11.16 -0.84
C SER A 222 11.71 -11.98 -2.14
N GLN A 223 11.43 -13.28 -2.04
CA GLN A 223 11.31 -14.19 -3.17
C GLN A 223 10.03 -13.93 -3.99
N TRP A 224 8.98 -13.40 -3.35
CA TRP A 224 7.71 -13.07 -3.98
C TRP A 224 7.75 -11.72 -4.70
N ILE A 225 8.25 -10.67 -4.04
CA ILE A 225 8.30 -9.30 -4.58
C ILE A 225 9.45 -9.15 -5.58
N GLY A 226 10.57 -9.85 -5.39
CA GLY A 226 11.78 -9.69 -6.20
C GLY A 226 11.56 -9.80 -7.71
N PRO A 227 10.98 -10.90 -8.23
CA PRO A 227 10.67 -11.02 -9.65
C PRO A 227 9.72 -9.94 -10.17
N LEU A 228 8.82 -9.41 -9.32
CA LEU A 228 7.89 -8.34 -9.71
C LEU A 228 8.63 -7.01 -9.92
N VAL A 229 9.64 -6.74 -9.10
CA VAL A 229 10.53 -5.57 -9.28
C VAL A 229 11.31 -5.70 -10.60
N GLU A 230 11.78 -6.89 -10.94
CA GLU A 230 12.45 -7.15 -12.22
C GLU A 230 11.50 -6.92 -13.42
N ASP A 231 10.25 -7.39 -13.33
CA ASP A 231 9.22 -7.14 -14.35
C ASP A 231 8.86 -5.65 -14.47
N LEU A 232 8.75 -4.92 -13.36
CA LEU A 232 8.50 -3.49 -13.34
C LEU A 232 9.67 -2.69 -13.92
N GLN A 233 10.91 -3.13 -13.68
CA GLN A 233 12.10 -2.53 -14.29
C GLN A 233 12.13 -2.74 -15.81
N ALA A 234 11.76 -3.94 -16.27
CA ALA A 234 11.62 -4.23 -17.70
C ALA A 234 10.52 -3.36 -18.33
N ALA A 235 9.35 -3.25 -17.69
CA ALA A 235 8.25 -2.40 -18.14
C ALA A 235 8.68 -0.92 -18.20
N THR A 236 9.39 -0.43 -17.17
CA THR A 236 9.93 0.94 -17.13
C THR A 236 10.85 1.20 -18.31
N SER A 237 11.75 0.26 -18.62
CA SER A 237 12.68 0.39 -19.74
C SER A 237 11.95 0.44 -21.11
N GLN A 238 10.92 -0.39 -21.27
CA GLN A 238 10.09 -0.38 -22.49
C GLN A 238 9.37 0.95 -22.66
N ILE A 239 8.73 1.45 -21.60
CA ILE A 239 8.00 2.73 -21.64
C ILE A 239 8.96 3.92 -21.83
N GLN A 240 10.12 3.93 -21.18
CA GLN A 240 11.13 4.98 -21.37
C GLN A 240 11.64 5.05 -22.82
N THR A 241 11.81 3.91 -23.47
CA THR A 241 12.19 3.86 -24.89
C THR A 241 11.06 4.41 -25.77
N GLU A 242 9.82 4.00 -25.52
CA GLU A 242 8.65 4.43 -26.27
C GLU A 242 8.41 5.95 -26.15
N LEU A 243 8.56 6.51 -24.94
CA LEU A 243 8.44 7.95 -24.66
C LEU A 243 9.40 8.80 -25.51
N ASN A 244 10.51 8.23 -25.94
CA ASN A 244 11.58 8.90 -26.68
C ASN A 244 11.69 8.45 -28.14
N SER A 245 10.68 7.75 -28.66
CA SER A 245 10.66 7.21 -30.02
C SER A 245 9.97 8.14 -31.03
N THR A 246 10.27 7.98 -32.32
CA THR A 246 9.43 8.54 -33.39
C THR A 246 8.44 7.48 -33.84
N THR A 247 7.15 7.79 -33.70
CA THR A 247 6.07 6.82 -33.84
C THR A 247 5.05 7.17 -34.93
N ASP A 248 5.25 8.26 -35.68
CA ASP A 248 4.40 8.57 -36.85
C ASP A 248 4.90 7.86 -38.13
N ASN A 249 4.13 7.97 -39.21
CA ASN A 249 4.44 7.35 -40.49
C ASN A 249 3.85 8.15 -41.67
N PRO A 250 4.52 8.22 -42.84
CA PRO A 250 5.89 7.73 -43.12
C PRO A 250 6.98 8.55 -42.45
N LEU A 251 8.15 7.95 -42.23
CA LEU A 251 9.32 8.64 -41.68
C LEU A 251 10.15 9.29 -42.79
N ILE A 252 10.73 10.44 -42.48
CA ILE A 252 11.53 11.24 -43.41
C ILE A 252 12.98 11.21 -42.95
N ASP A 253 13.85 10.67 -43.80
CA ASP A 253 15.29 10.74 -43.66
C ASP A 253 15.79 11.84 -44.60
N SER A 254 16.03 13.02 -44.03
CA SER A 254 16.49 14.18 -44.80
C SER A 254 17.94 14.01 -45.28
N GLU A 255 18.78 13.28 -44.54
CA GLU A 255 20.18 13.05 -44.92
C GLU A 255 20.27 12.20 -46.18
N GLN A 256 19.43 11.17 -46.28
CA GLN A 256 19.38 10.30 -47.45
C GLN A 256 18.38 10.77 -48.51
N SER A 257 17.60 11.81 -48.24
CA SER A 257 16.48 12.25 -49.09
C SER A 257 15.48 11.12 -49.38
N ARG A 258 15.15 10.31 -48.37
CA ARG A 258 14.26 9.15 -48.50
C ARG A 258 13.05 9.25 -47.58
N VAL A 259 11.95 8.69 -48.07
CA VAL A 259 10.71 8.50 -47.31
C VAL A 259 10.55 7.01 -47.04
N TYR A 260 10.47 6.65 -45.76
CA TYR A 260 10.35 5.28 -45.30
C TYR A 260 8.93 5.02 -44.78
N HIS A 261 8.28 4.00 -45.33
CA HIS A 261 6.98 3.51 -44.87
C HIS A 261 7.21 2.32 -43.95
N GLY A 262 6.80 2.43 -42.69
CA GLY A 262 7.00 1.43 -41.66
C GLY A 262 5.82 1.35 -40.69
N GLY A 263 6.07 0.78 -39.51
CA GLY A 263 5.03 0.45 -38.53
C GLY A 263 5.33 0.90 -37.09
N ASN A 264 6.15 1.93 -36.88
CA ASN A 264 6.52 2.41 -35.53
C ASN A 264 5.33 2.90 -34.69
N PHE A 265 4.18 3.08 -35.31
CA PHE A 265 2.92 3.42 -34.66
C PHE A 265 2.28 2.26 -33.88
N GLN A 266 2.82 1.04 -34.01
CA GLN A 266 2.29 -0.17 -33.39
C GLN A 266 2.76 -0.30 -31.93
N ALA A 267 1.87 0.00 -30.97
CA ALA A 267 2.24 0.14 -29.55
C ALA A 267 2.35 -1.18 -28.76
N VAL A 268 2.83 -2.27 -29.37
CA VAL A 268 2.93 -3.59 -28.69
C VAL A 268 3.94 -3.56 -27.53
N SER A 269 4.95 -2.69 -27.60
CA SER A 269 5.87 -2.37 -26.49
C SER A 269 5.10 -1.92 -25.24
N VAL A 270 4.11 -1.03 -25.40
CA VAL A 270 3.25 -0.53 -24.33
C VAL A 270 2.39 -1.66 -23.76
N THR A 271 1.76 -2.47 -24.61
CA THR A 271 0.97 -3.63 -24.16
C THR A 271 1.83 -4.61 -23.37
N SER A 272 3.02 -4.93 -23.87
CA SER A 272 3.97 -5.82 -23.18
C SER A 272 4.37 -5.30 -21.80
N ALA A 273 4.58 -4.00 -21.65
CA ALA A 273 4.88 -3.36 -20.36
C ALA A 273 3.68 -3.42 -19.40
N MET A 274 2.48 -3.17 -19.91
CA MET A 274 1.24 -3.17 -19.12
C MET A 274 0.82 -4.57 -18.67
N GLU A 275 1.04 -5.63 -19.47
CA GLU A 275 0.80 -7.01 -19.05
C GLU A 275 1.70 -7.42 -17.88
N LYS A 276 3.00 -7.08 -17.93
CA LYS A 276 3.95 -7.31 -16.83
C LYS A 276 3.55 -6.53 -15.57
N THR A 277 3.29 -5.24 -15.74
CA THR A 277 2.92 -4.34 -14.64
C THR A 277 1.63 -4.80 -13.96
N ARG A 278 0.62 -5.23 -14.73
CA ARG A 278 -0.65 -5.72 -14.18
C ARG A 278 -0.47 -7.04 -13.44
N THR A 279 0.34 -7.94 -13.98
CA THR A 279 0.70 -9.19 -13.29
C THR A 279 1.40 -8.91 -11.96
N ALA A 280 2.37 -7.98 -11.96
CA ALA A 280 3.05 -7.52 -10.76
C ALA A 280 2.07 -6.98 -9.71
N LEU A 281 1.15 -6.09 -10.10
CA LEU A 281 0.13 -5.52 -9.22
C LEU A 281 -0.77 -6.60 -8.59
N VAL A 282 -1.23 -7.57 -9.38
CA VAL A 282 -2.04 -8.70 -8.87
C VAL A 282 -1.27 -9.50 -7.82
N MET A 283 0.01 -9.79 -8.08
CA MET A 283 0.86 -10.53 -7.15
C MET A 283 1.18 -9.73 -5.88
N LEU A 284 1.43 -8.42 -5.99
CA LEU A 284 1.56 -7.53 -4.83
C LEU A 284 0.27 -7.53 -4.00
N GLY A 285 -0.89 -7.35 -4.63
CA GLY A 285 -2.19 -7.41 -3.97
C GLY A 285 -2.43 -8.74 -3.25
N ARG A 286 -2.03 -9.88 -3.83
CA ARG A 286 -2.14 -11.19 -3.18
C ARG A 286 -1.34 -11.24 -1.87
N LEU A 287 -0.12 -10.70 -1.88
CA LEU A 287 0.75 -10.64 -0.70
C LEU A 287 0.14 -9.75 0.39
N LEU A 288 -0.35 -8.55 0.02
CA LEU A 288 -1.03 -7.63 0.93
C LEU A 288 -2.26 -8.30 1.58
N LEU A 289 -3.08 -9.01 0.80
CA LEU A 289 -4.22 -9.75 1.34
C LEU A 289 -3.77 -10.84 2.34
N ALA A 290 -2.76 -11.63 1.98
CA ALA A 290 -2.26 -12.69 2.86
C ALA A 290 -1.72 -12.14 4.20
N GLN A 291 -0.94 -11.06 4.15
CA GLN A 291 -0.43 -10.36 5.34
C GLN A 291 -1.58 -9.79 6.19
N SER A 292 -2.58 -9.17 5.56
CA SER A 292 -3.78 -8.67 6.24
C SER A 292 -4.55 -9.79 6.94
N ASN A 293 -4.77 -10.93 6.27
CA ASN A 293 -5.51 -12.06 6.85
C ASN A 293 -4.77 -12.67 8.06
N GLU A 294 -3.44 -12.75 8.03
CA GLU A 294 -2.66 -13.21 9.19
C GLU A 294 -2.77 -12.22 10.36
N LEU A 295 -2.77 -10.92 10.07
CA LEU A 295 -2.81 -9.85 11.07
C LEU A 295 -4.13 -9.84 11.87
N VAL A 296 -5.27 -9.97 11.19
CA VAL A 296 -6.60 -9.87 11.83
C VAL A 296 -7.05 -11.17 12.49
N ASN A 297 -6.36 -12.28 12.24
CA ASN A 297 -6.72 -13.60 12.73
C ASN A 297 -5.99 -13.93 14.05
N PRO A 298 -6.72 -14.07 15.18
CA PRO A 298 -6.11 -14.28 16.50
C PRO A 298 -5.31 -15.59 16.63
N TYR A 299 -5.55 -16.57 15.75
CA TYR A 299 -4.80 -17.83 15.73
C TYR A 299 -3.46 -17.71 14.99
N LEU A 300 -3.29 -16.66 14.18
CA LEU A 300 -2.12 -16.46 13.34
C LEU A 300 -1.28 -15.26 13.82
N SER A 301 -1.91 -14.31 14.52
CA SER A 301 -1.37 -12.99 14.86
C SER A 301 -0.57 -12.94 16.16
N HIS A 302 -0.14 -14.08 16.71
CA HIS A 302 0.71 -14.16 17.90
C HIS A 302 0.19 -13.34 19.11
N GLY A 303 -1.11 -13.41 19.40
CA GLY A 303 -1.70 -12.81 20.60
C GLY A 303 -2.35 -11.44 20.44
N LEU A 304 -2.39 -10.90 19.21
CA LEU A 304 -3.28 -9.78 18.91
C LEU A 304 -4.75 -10.21 19.05
N SER A 305 -5.59 -9.26 19.43
CA SER A 305 -7.03 -9.45 19.56
C SER A 305 -7.68 -9.74 18.19
N PRO A 306 -8.80 -10.49 18.15
CA PRO A 306 -9.51 -10.76 16.91
C PRO A 306 -9.93 -9.46 16.23
N ASN A 307 -9.70 -9.35 14.93
CA ASN A 307 -9.98 -8.14 14.16
C ASN A 307 -9.34 -6.86 14.74
N LEU A 308 -8.26 -6.97 15.53
CA LEU A 308 -7.49 -5.84 16.07
C LEU A 308 -8.33 -4.86 16.92
N VAL A 309 -9.25 -5.41 17.71
CA VAL A 309 -10.06 -4.64 18.65
C VAL A 309 -9.23 -4.15 19.83
N ALA A 310 -9.41 -2.88 20.21
CA ALA A 310 -8.76 -2.32 21.40
C ALA A 310 -9.49 -2.68 22.69
N ASP A 311 -10.81 -2.83 22.61
CA ASP A 311 -11.74 -3.10 23.70
C ASP A 311 -12.17 -4.58 23.73
N ASN A 312 -13.38 -4.88 24.21
CA ASN A 312 -13.88 -6.24 24.37
C ASN A 312 -14.25 -6.89 23.02
N PRO A 313 -13.65 -8.05 22.67
CA PRO A 313 -13.99 -8.81 21.46
C PRO A 313 -15.46 -9.21 21.34
N SER A 314 -16.19 -9.36 22.45
CA SER A 314 -17.61 -9.72 22.41
C SER A 314 -18.50 -8.64 21.78
N THR A 315 -18.07 -7.38 21.79
CA THR A 315 -18.88 -6.23 21.37
C THR A 315 -18.27 -5.38 20.25
N SER A 316 -17.05 -5.71 19.80
CA SER A 316 -16.27 -4.87 18.88
C SER A 316 -15.67 -5.68 17.74
N PHE A 317 -15.52 -5.03 16.57
CA PHE A 317 -15.17 -5.71 15.31
C PHE A 317 -14.29 -4.86 14.37
N THR A 318 -13.43 -4.00 14.92
CA THR A 318 -12.64 -2.95 14.23
C THR A 318 -12.18 -3.30 12.82
N GLY A 319 -11.33 -4.31 12.66
CA GLY A 319 -10.75 -4.71 11.38
C GLY A 319 -11.62 -5.63 10.51
N LYS A 320 -12.81 -6.04 10.98
CA LYS A 320 -13.64 -7.04 10.28
C LYS A 320 -14.10 -6.57 8.91
N ALA A 321 -14.60 -5.33 8.82
CA ALA A 321 -15.04 -4.76 7.55
C ALA A 321 -13.86 -4.51 6.59
N VAL A 322 -12.69 -4.15 7.13
CA VAL A 322 -11.48 -3.96 6.32
C VAL A 322 -11.03 -5.28 5.69
N ASP A 323 -11.09 -6.39 6.42
CA ASP A 323 -10.77 -7.74 5.91
C ASP A 323 -11.71 -8.16 4.75
N ILE A 324 -13.00 -7.86 4.88
CA ILE A 324 -13.99 -8.08 3.80
C ILE A 324 -13.65 -7.22 2.58
N ASN A 325 -13.35 -5.94 2.79
CA ASN A 325 -12.97 -5.02 1.70
C ASN A 325 -11.69 -5.48 0.99
N MET A 326 -10.66 -5.87 1.74
CA MET A 326 -9.40 -6.40 1.20
C MET A 326 -9.65 -7.61 0.30
N THR A 327 -10.56 -8.51 0.70
CA THR A 327 -10.95 -9.67 -0.09
C THR A 327 -11.69 -9.24 -1.36
N ALA A 328 -12.63 -8.31 -1.27
CA ALA A 328 -13.37 -7.80 -2.43
C ALA A 328 -12.44 -7.11 -3.45
N TYR A 329 -11.54 -6.24 -2.98
CA TYR A 329 -10.55 -5.56 -3.83
C TYR A 329 -9.65 -6.56 -4.55
N PHE A 330 -9.18 -7.60 -3.84
CA PHE A 330 -8.37 -8.63 -4.47
C PHE A 330 -9.14 -9.45 -5.50
N CYS A 331 -10.40 -9.81 -5.23
CA CYS A 331 -11.22 -10.55 -6.21
C CYS A 331 -11.40 -9.76 -7.51
N GLU A 332 -11.63 -8.44 -7.42
CA GLU A 332 -11.71 -7.56 -8.59
C GLU A 332 -10.34 -7.42 -9.29
N LEU A 333 -9.26 -7.26 -8.51
CA LEU A 333 -7.89 -7.19 -9.02
C LEU A 333 -7.51 -8.48 -9.77
N ALA A 334 -7.83 -9.64 -9.22
CA ALA A 334 -7.59 -10.94 -9.83
C ALA A 334 -8.37 -11.12 -11.13
N PHE A 335 -9.58 -10.54 -11.24
CA PHE A 335 -10.31 -10.50 -12.52
C PHE A 335 -9.57 -9.69 -13.58
N PHE A 336 -8.90 -8.60 -13.20
CA PHE A 336 -8.07 -7.82 -14.13
C PHE A 336 -6.74 -8.50 -14.52
N ALA A 337 -6.38 -9.64 -13.90
CA ALA A 337 -5.22 -10.43 -14.32
C ALA A 337 -5.36 -11.01 -15.74
N ASN A 338 -6.58 -11.05 -16.29
CA ASN A 338 -6.83 -11.46 -17.67
C ASN A 338 -6.04 -10.59 -18.66
N SER A 339 -5.44 -11.24 -19.66
CA SER A 339 -4.65 -10.52 -20.68
C SER A 339 -5.54 -9.70 -21.59
N VAL A 340 -5.13 -8.45 -21.89
CA VAL A 340 -5.79 -7.65 -22.92
C VAL A 340 -5.30 -8.08 -24.30
N ALA A 341 -4.04 -8.49 -24.41
CA ALA A 341 -3.40 -8.87 -25.67
C ALA A 341 -4.10 -10.06 -26.36
N SER A 342 -4.74 -10.96 -25.60
CA SER A 342 -5.50 -12.08 -26.18
C SER A 342 -6.81 -11.68 -26.87
N HIS A 343 -7.22 -10.41 -26.78
CA HIS A 343 -8.48 -9.92 -27.35
C HIS A 343 -8.31 -9.13 -28.65
N VAL A 344 -7.12 -9.12 -29.26
CA VAL A 344 -6.88 -8.46 -30.56
C VAL A 344 -7.92 -8.93 -31.59
N GLN A 345 -8.56 -7.96 -32.25
CA GLN A 345 -9.54 -8.18 -33.31
C GLN A 345 -9.05 -7.56 -34.62
N THR A 346 -9.50 -8.10 -35.74
CA THR A 346 -9.30 -7.46 -37.04
C THR A 346 -10.09 -6.14 -37.12
N ALA A 347 -9.42 -5.05 -37.49
CA ALA A 347 -10.04 -3.75 -37.67
C ALA A 347 -9.75 -3.16 -39.06
N GLU A 348 -10.54 -2.15 -39.43
CA GLU A 348 -10.33 -1.30 -40.61
C GLU A 348 -10.10 -2.10 -41.90
N MET A 349 -11.16 -2.79 -42.35
CA MET A 349 -11.17 -3.57 -43.60
C MET A 349 -10.00 -4.57 -43.72
N ASN A 350 -9.53 -5.10 -42.59
CA ASN A 350 -8.40 -6.06 -42.48
C ASN A 350 -7.00 -5.46 -42.73
N ASN A 351 -6.88 -4.15 -42.91
CA ASN A 351 -5.59 -3.47 -42.94
C ASN A 351 -4.94 -3.47 -41.55
N GLN A 352 -5.74 -3.35 -40.48
CA GLN A 352 -5.28 -3.45 -39.09
C GLN A 352 -5.65 -4.81 -38.50
N SER A 353 -5.22 -5.88 -39.19
CA SER A 353 -5.43 -7.28 -38.81
C SER A 353 -4.74 -7.67 -37.50
N VAL A 354 -3.70 -6.93 -37.11
CA VAL A 354 -3.09 -6.96 -35.78
C VAL A 354 -3.02 -5.55 -35.21
N ASN A 355 -3.21 -5.44 -33.90
CA ASN A 355 -3.16 -4.18 -33.18
C ASN A 355 -2.73 -4.43 -31.73
N SER A 356 -2.17 -3.42 -31.08
CA SER A 356 -1.56 -3.60 -29.77
C SER A 356 -2.58 -3.60 -28.62
N LEU A 357 -3.69 -2.86 -28.76
CA LEU A 357 -4.60 -2.52 -27.67
C LEU A 357 -3.91 -1.76 -26.50
N GLY A 358 -2.78 -1.08 -26.75
CA GLY A 358 -1.94 -0.44 -25.74
C GLY A 358 -2.68 0.47 -24.77
N LEU A 359 -3.58 1.35 -25.26
CA LEU A 359 -4.37 2.21 -24.39
C LEU A 359 -5.35 1.43 -23.50
N ILE A 360 -5.93 0.34 -24.00
CA ILE A 360 -6.83 -0.52 -23.21
C ILE A 360 -6.03 -1.24 -22.13
N ALA A 361 -4.86 -1.79 -22.48
CA ALA A 361 -3.96 -2.43 -21.53
C ALA A 361 -3.54 -1.47 -20.41
N ALA A 362 -3.20 -0.22 -20.77
CA ALA A 362 -2.85 0.82 -19.79
C ALA A 362 -4.02 1.17 -18.87
N ARG A 363 -5.24 1.29 -19.39
CA ARG A 363 -6.45 1.57 -18.59
C ARG A 363 -6.80 0.42 -17.63
N MET A 364 -6.68 -0.84 -18.06
CA MET A 364 -6.94 -1.98 -17.16
C MET A 364 -5.87 -2.08 -16.06
N THR A 365 -4.63 -1.72 -16.40
CA THR A 365 -3.53 -1.69 -15.43
C THR A 365 -3.67 -0.52 -14.44
N GLN A 366 -4.17 0.64 -14.88
CA GLN A 366 -4.53 1.75 -13.99
C GLN A 366 -5.57 1.33 -12.95
N LYS A 367 -6.65 0.65 -13.35
CA LYS A 367 -7.65 0.12 -12.40
C LYS A 367 -7.04 -0.84 -11.38
N SER A 368 -6.10 -1.67 -11.84
CA SER A 368 -5.37 -2.59 -10.97
C SER A 368 -4.52 -1.82 -9.95
N ASN A 369 -3.93 -0.70 -10.36
CA ASN A 369 -3.16 0.19 -9.50
C ASN A 369 -4.05 0.83 -8.42
N ASP A 370 -5.23 1.33 -8.79
CA ASP A 370 -6.20 1.90 -7.86
C ASP A 370 -6.61 0.90 -6.78
N LEU A 371 -6.91 -0.35 -7.17
CA LEU A 371 -7.26 -1.42 -6.24
C LEU A 371 -6.11 -1.76 -5.29
N VAL A 372 -4.88 -1.89 -5.79
CA VAL A 372 -3.71 -2.14 -4.93
C VAL A 372 -3.44 -0.96 -4.00
N SER A 373 -3.67 0.28 -4.44
CA SER A 373 -3.60 1.48 -3.59
C SER A 373 -4.63 1.44 -2.46
N MET A 374 -5.87 1.03 -2.74
CA MET A 374 -6.90 0.83 -1.70
C MET A 374 -6.52 -0.28 -0.72
N MET A 375 -5.94 -1.38 -1.22
CA MET A 375 -5.45 -2.47 -0.38
C MET A 375 -4.29 -2.02 0.51
N ALA A 376 -3.31 -1.30 -0.04
CA ALA A 376 -2.17 -0.76 0.70
C ALA A 376 -2.63 0.18 1.82
N ALA A 377 -3.55 1.11 1.53
CA ALA A 377 -4.11 2.02 2.53
C ALA A 377 -4.87 1.27 3.64
N SER A 378 -5.64 0.25 3.27
CA SER A 378 -6.44 -0.56 4.19
C SER A 378 -5.55 -1.35 5.16
N ILE A 379 -4.52 -2.05 4.67
CA ILE A 379 -3.60 -2.78 5.56
C ILE A 379 -2.72 -1.84 6.38
N MET A 380 -2.34 -0.66 5.88
CA MET A 380 -1.60 0.33 6.68
C MET A 380 -2.40 0.82 7.90
N PHE A 381 -3.71 1.01 7.75
CA PHE A 381 -4.59 1.29 8.89
C PHE A 381 -4.55 0.14 9.91
N LEU A 382 -4.71 -1.10 9.45
CA LEU A 382 -4.66 -2.29 10.31
C LEU A 382 -3.30 -2.45 10.99
N LEU A 383 -2.20 -2.18 10.29
CA LEU A 383 -0.86 -2.27 10.85
C LEU A 383 -0.62 -1.25 11.93
N CYS A 384 -1.00 0.02 11.73
CA CYS A 384 -0.88 1.01 12.79
C CYS A 384 -1.70 0.60 14.02
N GLN A 385 -2.91 0.06 13.83
CA GLN A 385 -3.73 -0.47 14.91
C GLN A 385 -3.05 -1.66 15.62
N ALA A 386 -2.49 -2.60 14.88
CA ALA A 386 -1.81 -3.77 15.44
C ALA A 386 -0.54 -3.39 16.21
N LEU A 387 0.26 -2.47 15.70
CA LEU A 387 1.47 -1.96 16.36
C LEU A 387 1.12 -1.24 17.67
N ASP A 388 0.03 -0.48 17.69
CA ASP A 388 -0.48 0.13 18.92
C ASP A 388 -0.87 -0.92 19.97
N LEU A 389 -1.58 -1.98 19.55
CA LEU A 389 -1.93 -3.08 20.45
C LEU A 389 -0.70 -3.80 20.99
N ARG A 390 0.34 -3.99 20.17
CA ARG A 390 1.63 -4.54 20.62
C ARG A 390 2.28 -3.66 21.67
N ALA A 391 2.37 -2.37 21.40
CA ALA A 391 3.00 -1.42 22.31
C ALA A 391 2.24 -1.34 23.65
N ARG A 392 0.91 -1.35 23.62
CA ARG A 392 0.08 -1.42 24.84
C ARG A 392 0.37 -2.67 25.65
N ASP A 393 0.43 -3.84 25.00
CA ASP A 393 0.74 -5.10 25.68
C ASP A 393 2.16 -5.08 26.28
N MET A 394 3.14 -4.49 25.58
CA MET A 394 4.51 -4.31 26.09
C MET A 394 4.54 -3.41 27.33
N ASP A 395 3.89 -2.24 27.27
CA ASP A 395 3.78 -1.32 28.41
C ASP A 395 3.08 -1.99 29.60
N PHE A 396 2.03 -2.78 29.32
CA PHE A 396 1.29 -3.52 30.32
C PHE A 396 2.19 -4.53 31.03
N PHE A 397 2.94 -5.34 30.28
CA PHE A 397 3.86 -6.31 30.86
C PHE A 397 4.98 -5.65 31.67
N LEU A 398 5.56 -4.55 31.18
CA LEU A 398 6.59 -3.80 31.91
C LEU A 398 6.09 -3.29 33.27
N LYS A 399 4.84 -2.80 33.33
CA LYS A 399 4.23 -2.27 34.57
C LYS A 399 3.65 -3.37 35.47
N ALA A 400 3.17 -4.48 34.91
CA ALA A 400 2.55 -5.56 35.68
C ALA A 400 3.57 -6.50 36.35
N ARG A 401 4.72 -6.76 35.72
CA ARG A 401 5.74 -7.68 36.24
C ARG A 401 6.20 -7.37 37.66
N PRO A 402 6.69 -6.16 38.00
CA PRO A 402 7.21 -5.88 39.34
C PRO A 402 6.14 -5.98 40.42
N VAL A 403 4.90 -5.60 40.08
CA VAL A 403 3.76 -5.64 40.99
C VAL A 403 3.37 -7.09 41.32
N LEU A 404 3.31 -7.95 40.30
CA LEU A 404 3.02 -9.38 40.50
C LEU A 404 4.17 -10.13 41.19
N LEU A 405 5.42 -9.77 40.91
CA LEU A 405 6.59 -10.30 41.60
C LEU A 405 6.56 -9.95 43.09
N GLY A 406 6.24 -8.69 43.43
CA GLY A 406 6.08 -8.26 44.81
C GLY A 406 4.97 -9.04 45.55
N LEU A 407 3.83 -9.25 44.90
CA LEU A 407 2.75 -10.07 45.46
C LEU A 407 3.16 -11.54 45.62
N PHE A 408 3.91 -12.09 44.66
CA PHE A 408 4.43 -13.46 44.70
C PHE A 408 5.36 -13.66 45.90
N HIS A 409 6.36 -12.78 46.06
CA HIS A 409 7.24 -12.77 47.23
C HIS A 409 6.47 -12.63 48.54
N ALA A 410 5.53 -11.69 48.64
CA ALA A 410 4.75 -11.48 49.86
C ALA A 410 3.97 -12.73 50.31
N ARG A 411 3.54 -13.57 49.36
CA ARG A 411 2.80 -14.80 49.64
C ARG A 411 3.70 -16.03 49.83
N CYS A 412 4.80 -16.13 49.09
CA CYS A 412 5.63 -17.33 49.06
C CYS A 412 6.83 -17.29 50.02
N SER A 413 7.33 -16.10 50.39
CA SER A 413 8.55 -15.97 51.21
C SER A 413 8.41 -16.45 52.65
N ALA A 414 7.21 -16.40 53.23
CA ALA A 414 6.95 -16.90 54.59
C ALA A 414 6.99 -18.43 54.71
N VAL A 415 7.06 -19.14 53.57
CA VAL A 415 6.82 -20.58 53.48
C VAL A 415 8.08 -21.36 53.05
N ILE A 416 9.14 -20.66 52.65
CA ILE A 416 10.43 -21.28 52.31
C ILE A 416 11.30 -21.29 53.57
N THR A 417 11.47 -22.47 54.17
CA THR A 417 12.39 -22.72 55.28
C THR A 417 13.81 -23.02 54.77
N SER A 418 14.81 -22.76 55.61
CA SER A 418 16.25 -22.82 55.32
C SER A 418 16.81 -24.19 54.90
N GLU A 419 16.01 -25.25 54.91
CA GLU A 419 16.45 -26.62 54.55
C GLU A 419 16.30 -26.94 53.05
N CYS A 420 15.51 -26.17 52.29
CA CYS A 420 15.27 -26.41 50.85
C CYS A 420 16.13 -25.55 49.90
N THR A 421 17.00 -24.68 50.43
CA THR A 421 17.69 -23.61 49.68
C THR A 421 18.93 -24.04 48.90
N GLN A 422 19.12 -25.32 48.57
CA GLN A 422 20.33 -25.70 47.85
C GLN A 422 20.28 -25.50 46.33
N ASN A 423 19.13 -25.25 45.67
CA ASN A 423 19.16 -25.07 44.20
C ASN A 423 18.11 -24.19 43.48
N GLN A 424 17.08 -23.58 44.11
CA GLN A 424 16.11 -22.78 43.33
C GLN A 424 15.61 -21.52 44.05
N ASN A 425 15.82 -20.36 43.41
CA ASN A 425 15.42 -19.02 43.87
C ASN A 425 13.94 -18.76 43.50
N LEU A 426 13.16 -18.12 44.39
CA LEU A 426 11.79 -17.65 44.12
C LEU A 426 11.70 -16.82 42.83
N ASP A 427 12.73 -16.04 42.53
CA ASP A 427 12.77 -15.26 41.30
C ASP A 427 12.78 -16.15 40.05
N THR A 428 13.50 -17.27 40.08
CA THR A 428 13.54 -18.25 38.97
C THR A 428 12.17 -18.90 38.77
N LEU A 429 11.48 -19.24 39.87
CA LEU A 429 10.13 -19.78 39.82
C LEU A 429 9.13 -18.75 39.26
N PHE A 430 9.26 -17.48 39.68
CA PHE A 430 8.45 -16.40 39.14
C PHE A 430 8.77 -16.13 37.67
N ASP A 431 10.03 -16.21 37.23
CA ASP A 431 10.40 -16.04 35.83
C ASP A 431 9.75 -17.11 34.94
N ALA A 432 9.70 -18.37 35.41
CA ALA A 432 8.98 -19.44 34.72
C ALA A 432 7.45 -19.19 34.68
N LEU A 433 6.87 -18.69 35.78
CA LEU A 433 5.48 -18.28 35.86
C LEU A 433 5.18 -17.11 34.91
N TRP A 434 6.05 -16.11 34.88
CA TRP A 434 5.94 -14.92 34.04
C TRP A 434 5.98 -15.28 32.56
N ALA A 435 6.89 -16.16 32.15
CA ALA A 435 6.92 -16.70 30.80
C ALA A 435 5.61 -17.42 30.44
N SER A 436 5.02 -18.15 31.39
CA SER A 436 3.70 -18.79 31.21
C SER A 436 2.56 -17.76 31.09
N ILE A 437 2.57 -16.70 31.91
CA ILE A 437 1.61 -15.58 31.82
C ILE A 437 1.65 -14.95 30.42
N GLN A 438 2.83 -14.64 29.89
CA GLN A 438 2.96 -14.04 28.55
C GLN A 438 2.47 -14.98 27.45
N LYS A 439 2.82 -16.27 27.52
CA LYS A 439 2.36 -17.30 26.57
C LYS A 439 0.84 -17.44 26.57
N ILE A 440 0.24 -17.56 27.75
CA ILE A 440 -1.21 -17.78 27.89
C ILE A 440 -2.00 -16.51 27.57
N TRP A 441 -1.46 -15.33 27.90
CA TRP A 441 -2.04 -14.05 27.48
C TRP A 441 -2.26 -14.00 25.97
N ALA A 442 -1.27 -14.45 25.19
CA ALA A 442 -1.37 -14.53 23.73
C ALA A 442 -2.44 -15.54 23.28
N MET A 443 -2.56 -16.71 23.94
CA MET A 443 -3.57 -17.72 23.61
C MET A 443 -5.01 -17.28 23.94
N ASN A 444 -5.16 -16.42 24.94
CA ASN A 444 -6.43 -15.92 25.45
C ASN A 444 -6.89 -14.61 24.78
N SER A 445 -6.31 -14.19 23.66
CA SER A 445 -6.62 -12.91 22.99
C SER A 445 -8.06 -12.74 22.51
N ARG A 446 -8.86 -13.83 22.52
CA ARG A 446 -10.28 -13.86 22.13
C ARG A 446 -11.24 -13.60 23.29
N LEU A 447 -10.74 -13.56 24.53
CA LEU A 447 -11.55 -13.31 25.72
C LEU A 447 -11.69 -11.79 25.96
N ASP A 448 -12.83 -11.39 26.51
CA ASP A 448 -13.03 -10.05 27.06
C ASP A 448 -12.03 -9.78 28.20
N ILE A 449 -11.63 -8.52 28.38
CA ILE A 449 -10.42 -8.18 29.13
C ILE A 449 -10.41 -8.70 30.57
N GLN A 450 -11.54 -8.62 31.26
CA GLN A 450 -11.68 -9.08 32.64
C GLN A 450 -11.44 -10.59 32.73
N GLU A 451 -12.08 -11.35 31.83
CA GLU A 451 -11.94 -12.81 31.79
C GLU A 451 -10.57 -13.22 31.25
N ARG A 452 -10.02 -12.49 30.27
CA ARG A 452 -8.65 -12.68 29.76
C ARG A 452 -7.63 -12.58 30.87
N CYS A 453 -7.69 -11.53 31.69
CA CYS A 453 -6.78 -11.32 32.81
C CYS A 453 -6.88 -12.46 33.83
N LYS A 454 -8.11 -12.81 34.22
CA LYS A 454 -8.39 -13.88 35.19
C LYS A 454 -7.87 -15.24 34.70
N GLN A 455 -8.27 -15.66 33.50
CA GLN A 455 -7.88 -16.96 32.95
C GLN A 455 -6.38 -17.04 32.65
N THR A 456 -5.74 -15.92 32.31
CA THR A 456 -4.28 -15.88 32.11
C THR A 456 -3.54 -16.23 33.41
N ILE A 457 -3.91 -15.60 34.53
CA ILE A 457 -3.25 -15.86 35.82
C ILE A 457 -3.54 -17.28 36.32
N ILE A 458 -4.80 -17.74 36.23
CA ILE A 458 -5.19 -19.08 36.69
C ILE A 458 -4.44 -20.15 35.90
N HIS A 459 -4.54 -20.12 34.57
CA HIS A 459 -3.90 -21.13 33.73
C HIS A 459 -2.37 -21.06 33.78
N ALA A 460 -1.76 -19.89 33.97
CA ALA A 460 -0.30 -19.79 34.11
C ALA A 460 0.21 -20.43 35.40
N ALA A 461 -0.52 -20.23 36.50
CA ALA A 461 -0.19 -20.88 37.75
C ALA A 461 -0.43 -22.41 37.67
N ASP A 462 -1.46 -22.85 36.97
CA ASP A 462 -1.71 -24.29 36.73
C ASP A 462 -0.64 -24.91 35.81
N ASP A 463 -0.23 -24.21 34.74
CA ASP A 463 0.88 -24.64 33.88
C ASP A 463 2.17 -24.80 34.68
N LEU A 464 2.48 -23.87 35.59
CA LEU A 464 3.65 -23.96 36.45
C LEU A 464 3.59 -25.15 37.42
N LEU A 465 2.43 -25.40 38.04
CA LEU A 465 2.23 -26.54 38.96
C LEU A 465 2.42 -27.90 38.28
N ASN A 466 2.12 -27.99 36.98
CA ASN A 466 2.17 -29.23 36.21
C ASN A 466 3.52 -29.48 35.50
N ARG A 467 4.52 -28.61 35.65
CA ARG A 467 5.84 -28.82 35.05
C ARG A 467 6.68 -29.80 35.86
N ASP A 468 7.12 -30.88 35.20
CA ASP A 468 7.95 -31.94 35.80
C ASP A 468 9.20 -31.40 36.52
N GLU A 469 9.80 -30.35 35.95
CA GLU A 469 10.99 -29.65 36.49
C GLU A 469 10.79 -29.11 37.92
N TYR A 470 9.54 -28.83 38.32
CA TYR A 470 9.19 -28.25 39.62
C TYR A 470 8.40 -29.21 40.52
N ILE A 471 8.10 -30.45 40.08
CA ILE A 471 7.32 -31.42 40.88
C ILE A 471 7.97 -31.71 42.23
N SER A 472 9.30 -31.84 42.28
CA SER A 472 10.04 -32.04 43.53
C SER A 472 9.85 -30.86 44.49
N VAL A 473 9.79 -29.63 43.99
CA VAL A 473 9.56 -28.42 44.79
C VAL A 473 8.18 -28.45 45.43
N TRP A 474 7.15 -28.80 44.65
CA TRP A 474 5.77 -28.87 45.13
C TRP A 474 5.56 -29.98 46.15
N ASN A 475 6.16 -31.14 45.92
CA ASN A 475 6.06 -32.29 46.83
C ASN A 475 6.75 -32.05 48.18
N CYS A 476 7.85 -31.29 48.18
CA CYS A 476 8.56 -30.92 49.40
C CYS A 476 7.93 -29.73 50.14
N ASN A 477 7.02 -28.97 49.52
CA ASN A 477 6.45 -27.76 50.11
C ASN A 477 4.96 -27.57 49.77
N ILE A 478 4.09 -28.35 50.41
CA ILE A 478 2.64 -28.26 50.22
C ILE A 478 2.06 -26.87 50.56
N SER A 479 2.68 -26.18 51.51
CA SER A 479 2.32 -24.83 51.90
C SER A 479 2.59 -23.81 50.78
N LEU A 480 3.58 -24.06 49.92
CA LEU A 480 3.86 -23.23 48.74
C LEU A 480 2.74 -23.37 47.70
N VAL A 481 2.20 -24.59 47.51
CA VAL A 481 1.03 -24.84 46.64
C VAL A 481 -0.19 -24.09 47.17
N THR A 482 -0.43 -24.12 48.48
CA THR A 482 -1.51 -23.34 49.11
C THR A 482 -1.31 -21.83 48.92
N SER A 483 -0.08 -21.35 49.07
CA SER A 483 0.26 -19.94 48.87
C SER A 483 0.04 -19.49 47.43
N LEU A 484 0.40 -20.34 46.45
CA LEU A 484 0.14 -20.10 45.05
C LEU A 484 -1.36 -20.04 44.75
N HIS A 485 -2.17 -20.89 45.39
CA HIS A 485 -3.62 -20.84 45.23
C HIS A 485 -4.20 -19.50 45.71
N TYR A 486 -3.77 -18.98 46.86
CA TYR A 486 -4.22 -17.66 47.33
C TYR A 486 -3.70 -16.54 46.43
N TRP A 487 -2.44 -16.65 45.99
CA TRP A 487 -1.84 -15.71 45.06
C TRP A 487 -2.66 -15.55 43.78
N LYS A 488 -3.18 -16.64 43.18
CA LYS A 488 -3.97 -16.59 41.92
C LYS A 488 -5.11 -15.58 41.97
N SER A 489 -5.93 -15.61 43.03
CA SER A 489 -7.13 -14.77 43.14
C SER A 489 -6.78 -13.28 43.25
N GLU A 490 -5.78 -12.94 44.06
CA GLU A 490 -5.32 -11.56 44.23
C GLU A 490 -4.56 -11.06 43.00
N ALA A 491 -3.72 -11.92 42.42
CA ALA A 491 -2.96 -11.63 41.21
C ALA A 491 -3.88 -11.35 40.02
N ALA A 492 -4.97 -12.09 39.85
CA ALA A 492 -5.94 -11.85 38.78
C ALA A 492 -6.58 -10.46 38.85
N ILE A 493 -7.00 -10.04 40.06
CA ILE A 493 -7.57 -8.70 40.30
C ILE A 493 -6.53 -7.63 40.03
N LEU A 494 -5.32 -7.81 40.55
CA LEU A 494 -4.23 -6.86 40.41
C LEU A 494 -3.78 -6.72 38.95
N PHE A 495 -3.66 -7.82 38.23
CA PHE A 495 -3.31 -7.86 36.82
C PHE A 495 -4.35 -7.12 35.96
N HIS A 496 -5.64 -7.36 36.20
CA HIS A 496 -6.72 -6.63 35.52
C HIS A 496 -6.71 -5.14 35.84
N SER A 497 -6.55 -4.75 37.12
CA SER A 497 -6.45 -3.33 37.50
C SER A 497 -5.24 -2.66 36.84
N ARG A 498 -4.09 -3.32 36.80
CA ARG A 498 -2.90 -2.78 36.11
C ARG A 498 -3.16 -2.62 34.61
N PHE A 499 -3.86 -3.56 33.97
CA PHE A 499 -4.21 -3.43 32.54
C PHE A 499 -5.04 -2.18 32.29
N LEU A 500 -6.10 -1.96 33.08
CA LEU A 500 -6.98 -0.79 32.92
C LEU A 500 -6.22 0.53 33.08
N ASP A 501 -5.30 0.60 34.05
CA ASP A 501 -4.46 1.79 34.26
C ASP A 501 -3.54 2.05 33.06
N VAL A 502 -2.89 1.00 32.53
CA VAL A 502 -2.03 1.11 31.34
C VAL A 502 -2.85 1.50 30.11
N ASP A 503 -4.00 0.87 29.89
CA ASP A 503 -4.87 1.14 28.74
C ASP A 503 -5.37 2.59 28.75
N ALA A 504 -5.79 3.10 29.91
CA ALA A 504 -6.22 4.49 30.06
C ALA A 504 -5.10 5.52 29.80
N GLU A 505 -3.84 5.20 30.15
CA GLU A 505 -2.68 6.02 29.83
C GLU A 505 -2.34 5.94 28.32
N PHE A 506 -2.34 4.73 27.77
CA PHE A 506 -1.98 4.45 26.38
C PHE A 506 -2.98 5.09 25.39
N CYS A 507 -4.28 5.07 25.71
CA CYS A 507 -5.30 5.74 24.90
C CYS A 507 -5.07 7.26 24.77
N LYS A 508 -4.38 7.88 25.73
CA LYS A 508 -4.04 9.31 25.72
C LYS A 508 -2.71 9.58 25.02
N CYS A 509 -1.72 8.71 25.23
CA CYS A 509 -0.37 8.87 24.70
C CYS A 509 0.22 7.51 24.34
N GLN A 510 0.15 7.14 23.05
CA GLN A 510 0.68 5.89 22.55
C GLN A 510 2.22 5.89 22.62
N SER A 511 2.79 4.86 23.23
CA SER A 511 4.24 4.65 23.32
C SER A 511 4.83 3.95 22.09
N THR A 512 4.02 3.66 21.08
CA THR A 512 4.29 2.74 19.97
C THR A 512 5.63 2.95 19.29
N SER A 513 5.97 4.19 18.96
CA SER A 513 7.23 4.53 18.29
C SER A 513 8.49 4.09 19.03
N ARG A 514 8.44 3.86 20.36
CA ARG A 514 9.59 3.39 21.16
C ARG A 514 9.99 1.96 20.84
N TYR A 515 9.06 1.16 20.31
CA TYR A 515 9.27 -0.26 20.05
C TYR A 515 9.55 -0.56 18.57
N LEU A 516 9.26 0.39 17.68
CA LEU A 516 9.42 0.22 16.24
C LEU A 516 10.86 0.49 15.81
N ALA A 517 11.27 -0.13 14.71
CA ALA A 517 12.49 0.24 14.01
C ALA A 517 12.47 1.74 13.62
N PRO A 518 13.62 2.43 13.57
CA PRO A 518 13.67 3.86 13.25
C PRO A 518 12.99 4.23 11.91
N PHE A 519 13.06 3.35 10.92
CA PHE A 519 12.40 3.56 9.63
C PHE A 519 10.88 3.44 9.73
N THR A 520 10.36 2.31 10.21
CA THR A 520 8.91 2.07 10.33
C THR A 520 8.25 3.01 11.33
N SER A 521 8.98 3.46 12.36
CA SER A 521 8.52 4.50 13.28
C SER A 521 8.18 5.80 12.56
N LYS A 522 8.96 6.23 11.57
CA LYS A 522 8.68 7.46 10.81
C LYS A 522 7.41 7.30 9.97
N ILE A 523 7.20 6.13 9.36
CA ILE A 523 6.00 5.85 8.57
C ILE A 523 4.76 5.78 9.46
N TYR A 524 4.86 5.09 10.60
CA TYR A 524 3.82 5.06 11.62
C TYR A 524 3.47 6.48 12.11
N GLN A 525 4.46 7.31 12.43
CA GLN A 525 4.25 8.69 12.87
C GLN A 525 3.63 9.56 11.78
N PHE A 526 4.03 9.38 10.51
CA PHE A 526 3.38 10.07 9.40
C PHE A 526 1.88 9.75 9.34
N ILE A 527 1.50 8.47 9.49
CA ILE A 527 0.09 8.06 9.46
C ILE A 527 -0.67 8.59 10.71
N ARG A 528 -0.10 8.42 11.91
CA ARG A 528 -0.74 8.83 13.17
C ARG A 528 -0.82 10.34 13.33
N ASN A 529 0.25 11.06 13.04
CA ASN A 529 0.42 12.48 13.37
C ASN A 529 0.13 13.38 12.16
N ASP A 530 0.83 13.19 11.04
CA ASP A 530 0.71 14.08 9.88
C ASP A 530 -0.65 13.86 9.17
N LEU A 531 -1.04 12.59 8.97
CA LEU A 531 -2.35 12.25 8.42
C LEU A 531 -3.45 12.20 9.49
N CYS A 532 -3.14 12.47 10.76
CA CYS A 532 -4.08 12.46 11.88
C CYS A 532 -5.02 11.23 11.89
N VAL A 533 -4.49 10.02 11.66
CA VAL A 533 -5.28 8.78 11.73
C VAL A 533 -5.15 8.17 13.13
N PRO A 534 -6.17 8.27 14.00
CA PRO A 534 -6.04 7.89 15.42
C PRO A 534 -5.98 6.37 15.63
N PHE A 535 -5.49 5.96 16.80
CA PHE A 535 -5.73 4.63 17.35
C PHE A 535 -7.24 4.45 17.60
N HIS A 536 -7.84 3.39 17.07
CA HIS A 536 -9.28 3.18 17.13
C HIS A 536 -9.67 2.43 18.41
N LEU A 537 -10.45 3.07 19.27
CA LEU A 537 -10.81 2.61 20.62
C LEU A 537 -11.98 1.61 20.66
N GLY A 538 -12.47 1.20 19.49
CA GLY A 538 -13.50 0.17 19.36
C GLY A 538 -14.90 0.75 19.45
N PHE A 539 -15.74 0.21 20.33
CA PHE A 539 -17.14 0.62 20.45
C PHE A 539 -17.31 2.10 20.80
N SER A 540 -16.40 2.68 21.59
CA SER A 540 -16.43 4.10 21.98
C SER A 540 -16.26 5.07 20.80
N ASP A 541 -15.52 4.65 19.76
CA ASP A 541 -15.31 5.41 18.53
C ASP A 541 -16.41 5.18 17.48
N HIS A 542 -17.44 4.39 17.80
CA HIS A 542 -18.56 4.16 16.88
C HIS A 542 -19.30 5.48 16.59
N PRO A 543 -19.38 5.92 15.32
CA PRO A 543 -19.98 7.20 14.98
C PRO A 543 -21.50 7.14 15.10
N SER A 544 -22.03 7.65 16.22
CA SER A 544 -23.46 7.74 16.48
C SER A 544 -24.02 9.13 16.13
N ILE A 545 -25.30 9.19 15.74
CA ILE A 545 -26.01 10.45 15.46
C ILE A 545 -26.08 11.34 16.71
N ALA A 546 -26.14 10.75 17.91
CA ALA A 546 -26.20 11.49 19.18
C ALA A 546 -24.92 12.30 19.45
N GLN A 547 -23.74 11.72 19.22
CA GLN A 547 -22.45 12.40 19.40
C GLN A 547 -22.27 13.61 18.47
N GLN A 548 -22.98 13.68 17.34
CA GLN A 548 -22.93 14.81 16.41
C GLN A 548 -23.80 16.00 16.85
N ARG A 549 -24.81 15.78 17.72
CA ARG A 549 -25.76 16.81 18.15
C ARG A 549 -25.32 17.56 19.41
N ASP A 550 -24.51 16.93 20.27
CA ASP A 550 -24.15 17.49 21.59
C ASP A 550 -23.05 18.57 21.57
N GLY A 551 -22.53 18.95 20.40
CA GLY A 551 -21.72 20.18 20.19
C GLY A 551 -20.38 20.30 20.93
N GLY A 552 -20.07 19.43 21.89
CA GLY A 552 -18.92 19.54 22.80
C GLY A 552 -17.71 18.67 22.46
N SER A 553 -17.86 17.61 21.66
CA SER A 553 -16.77 16.72 21.23
C SER A 553 -16.69 16.63 19.70
N LYS A 554 -15.46 16.64 19.14
CA LYS A 554 -15.27 16.40 17.69
C LYS A 554 -15.97 15.10 17.28
N PRO A 555 -16.76 15.08 16.19
CA PRO A 555 -17.45 13.87 15.78
C PRO A 555 -16.45 12.77 15.43
N THR A 556 -16.66 11.58 16.00
CA THR A 556 -15.92 10.36 15.68
C THR A 556 -16.08 10.06 14.19
N ARG A 557 -14.96 9.74 13.53
CA ARG A 557 -14.92 9.47 12.09
C ARG A 557 -14.95 7.96 11.85
N THR A 558 -15.52 7.55 10.73
CA THR A 558 -15.56 6.13 10.35
C THR A 558 -14.14 5.61 10.05
N ILE A 559 -13.93 4.30 10.22
CA ILE A 559 -12.71 3.62 9.75
C ILE A 559 -12.48 3.88 8.25
N GLY A 560 -13.55 3.90 7.44
CA GLY A 560 -13.47 4.23 6.02
C GLY A 560 -12.85 5.62 5.78
N PHE A 561 -13.20 6.64 6.57
CA PHE A 561 -12.59 7.96 6.47
C PHE A 561 -11.08 7.93 6.77
N SER A 562 -10.66 7.19 7.80
CA SER A 562 -9.24 6.99 8.14
C SER A 562 -8.47 6.31 7.00
N VAL A 563 -9.04 5.24 6.42
CA VAL A 563 -8.46 4.55 5.25
C VAL A 563 -8.39 5.49 4.05
N THR A 564 -9.42 6.30 3.80
CA THR A 564 -9.41 7.30 2.71
C THR A 564 -8.27 8.32 2.87
N LYS A 565 -7.95 8.78 4.09
CA LYS A 565 -6.82 9.70 4.27
C LYS A 565 -5.48 9.07 3.86
N ILE A 566 -5.27 7.80 4.21
CA ILE A 566 -4.07 7.06 3.80
C ILE A 566 -4.09 6.83 2.29
N PHE A 567 -5.22 6.44 1.72
CA PHE A 567 -5.40 6.27 0.28
C PHE A 567 -5.08 7.55 -0.51
N SER A 568 -5.55 8.71 -0.05
CA SER A 568 -5.20 9.99 -0.67
C SER A 568 -3.70 10.25 -0.65
N ALA A 569 -3.01 9.97 0.47
CA ALA A 569 -1.57 10.12 0.57
C ALA A 569 -0.77 9.13 -0.31
N VAL A 570 -1.34 7.95 -0.60
CA VAL A 570 -0.78 7.01 -1.59
C VAL A 570 -0.92 7.59 -2.99
N GLN A 571 -2.12 8.07 -3.33
CA GLN A 571 -2.48 8.54 -4.67
C GLN A 571 -1.81 9.86 -5.07
N ASP A 572 -1.65 10.79 -4.13
CA ASP A 572 -1.01 12.09 -4.39
C ASP A 572 0.53 12.04 -4.26
N GLY A 573 1.09 10.87 -3.94
CA GLY A 573 2.53 10.65 -3.79
C GLY A 573 3.14 11.17 -2.49
N THR A 574 2.35 11.75 -1.57
CA THR A 574 2.85 12.25 -0.28
C THR A 574 3.50 11.13 0.53
N LEU A 575 2.90 9.95 0.56
CA LEU A 575 3.45 8.79 1.26
C LEU A 575 4.77 8.32 0.63
N SER A 576 4.84 8.24 -0.70
CA SER A 576 6.07 7.86 -1.42
C SER A 576 7.21 8.84 -1.15
N SER A 577 6.93 10.15 -1.11
CA SER A 577 7.90 11.18 -0.74
C SER A 577 8.40 10.99 0.70
N ARG A 578 7.50 10.70 1.64
CA ARG A 578 7.86 10.40 3.03
C ARG A 578 8.72 9.16 3.16
N ILE A 579 8.39 8.09 2.43
CA ILE A 579 9.21 6.88 2.36
C ILE A 579 10.61 7.22 1.86
N GLN A 580 10.73 7.94 0.74
CA GLN A 580 12.01 8.31 0.14
C GLN A 580 12.90 9.10 1.12
N VAL A 581 12.33 10.04 1.88
CA VAL A 581 13.06 10.80 2.91
C VAL A 581 13.46 9.91 4.10
N ALA A 582 12.66 8.91 4.42
CA ALA A 582 12.92 7.99 5.53
C ALA A 582 13.93 6.89 5.17
N MET A 583 14.10 6.55 3.88
CA MET A 583 14.95 5.46 3.38
C MET A 583 16.32 5.51 4.04
N PRO A 584 16.80 4.39 4.62
CA PRO A 584 18.17 4.31 5.10
C PRO A 584 19.12 4.61 3.94
N VAL A 585 20.10 5.50 4.15
CA VAL A 585 21.19 5.69 3.19
C VAL A 585 21.84 4.32 3.00
N PRO A 586 22.05 3.83 1.76
CA PRO A 586 22.74 2.57 1.57
C PRO A 586 24.09 2.67 2.28
N ILE A 587 24.29 1.82 3.29
CA ILE A 587 25.62 1.56 3.82
C ILE A 587 26.40 1.07 2.62
N SER A 588 27.35 1.89 2.16
CA SER A 588 28.25 1.53 1.05
C SER A 588 28.75 0.12 1.33
N PRO A 589 28.68 -0.82 0.37
CA PRO A 589 29.29 -2.12 0.57
C PRO A 589 30.74 -1.83 0.93
N ALA A 590 31.14 -2.18 2.16
CA ALA A 590 32.51 -2.04 2.59
C ALA A 590 33.36 -2.69 1.52
N SER A 591 34.23 -1.90 0.89
CA SER A 591 35.19 -2.36 -0.10
C SER A 591 36.00 -3.50 0.52
N THR A 592 35.70 -4.73 0.15
CA THR A 592 36.52 -5.91 0.41
C THR A 592 37.25 -6.30 -0.86
#